data_AF-A0A1I3GQE4-F1
#
_entry.id   AF-A0A1I3GQE4-F1
#
_cell.length_a   1.000
_cell.length_b   1.000
_cell.length_c   1.000
_cell.angle_alpha   90.00
_cell.angle_beta   90.00
_cell.angle_gamma   90.00
#
_symmetry.space_group_name_H-M   'P 1'
#
loop_
_entity.id
_entity.type
_entity.pdbx_description
1 polymer ?
#
loop_
_entity_poly.entity_id
_entity_poly.type
_entity_poly.pdbx_seq_one_letter_code
_entity_poly.pdbx_strand_id
1 'polypeptide(L)'
;MAKLGYTERGGVWQYPERQVIFLGDFVDRGPEQVETVRIARTMVEAGQALAVMGYHEFNAVAWATKDPEASGQYLRSHSPKNRRQHQAYLDQVIEGSALHHEHIAWFNTLPLYLDLDGLRVIHACWHPPSLQIL
;
A
#
# COMPACT_ATOMS: atom_id res chain seq x y z
N MET A 1 -12.30 -11.80 2.93
CA MET A 1 -12.59 -12.27 1.57
C MET A 1 -13.73 -13.28 1.49
N ALA A 2 -13.70 -14.40 2.23
CA ALA A 2 -14.74 -15.44 2.15
C ALA A 2 -16.20 -14.96 2.27
N LYS A 3 -16.49 -14.02 3.20
CA LYS A 3 -17.83 -13.42 3.34
C LYS A 3 -18.35 -12.68 2.09
N LEU A 4 -17.43 -12.25 1.21
CA LEU A 4 -17.73 -11.60 -0.07
C LEU A 4 -17.83 -12.63 -1.23
N GLY A 5 -17.74 -13.93 -0.94
CA GLY A 5 -17.85 -15.01 -1.92
C GLY A 5 -16.54 -15.44 -2.60
N TYR A 6 -15.42 -14.80 -2.27
CA TYR A 6 -14.10 -15.17 -2.81
C TYR A 6 -13.65 -16.52 -2.24
N THR A 7 -12.95 -17.30 -3.06
CA THR A 7 -12.31 -18.55 -2.64
C THR A 7 -10.80 -18.46 -2.80
N GLU A 8 -10.06 -19.02 -1.86
CA GLU A 8 -8.60 -19.06 -1.93
C GLU A 8 -8.16 -20.32 -2.68
N ARG A 9 -7.33 -20.17 -3.72
CA ARG A 9 -6.63 -21.29 -4.36
C ARG A 9 -5.18 -20.92 -4.56
N GLY A 10 -4.26 -21.76 -4.09
CA GLY A 10 -2.82 -21.50 -4.18
C GLY A 10 -2.37 -20.21 -3.48
N GLY A 11 -3.03 -19.81 -2.39
CA GLY A 11 -2.70 -18.57 -1.65
C GLY A 11 -3.24 -17.28 -2.28
N VAL A 12 -4.04 -17.39 -3.35
CA VAL A 12 -4.66 -16.26 -4.05
C VAL A 12 -6.18 -16.33 -3.88
N TRP A 13 -6.75 -15.28 -3.30
CA TRP A 13 -8.21 -15.09 -3.29
C TRP A 13 -8.69 -14.69 -4.67
N GLN A 14 -9.74 -15.35 -5.15
CA GLN A 14 -10.28 -15.11 -6.49
C GLN A 14 -11.79 -15.33 -6.55
N TYR A 15 -12.40 -14.70 -7.56
CA TYR A 15 -13.79 -14.85 -7.93
C TYR A 15 -13.90 -14.84 -9.47
N PRO A 16 -14.70 -15.71 -10.11
CA PRO A 16 -14.62 -15.88 -11.57
C PRO A 16 -15.12 -14.67 -12.37
N GLU A 17 -16.14 -13.95 -11.88
CA GLU A 17 -16.78 -12.85 -12.63
C GLU A 17 -16.55 -11.44 -12.04
N ARG A 18 -15.81 -11.31 -10.94
CA ARG A 18 -15.64 -10.04 -10.21
C ARG A 18 -14.21 -9.88 -9.74
N GLN A 19 -13.73 -8.64 -9.76
CA GLN A 19 -12.40 -8.27 -9.31
C GLN A 19 -12.49 -7.31 -8.12
N VAL A 20 -11.59 -7.44 -7.15
CA VAL A 20 -11.44 -6.45 -6.07
C VAL A 20 -10.58 -5.29 -6.57
N ILE A 21 -10.95 -4.07 -6.20
CA ILE A 21 -10.04 -2.92 -6.29
C ILE A 21 -9.79 -2.41 -4.87
N PHE A 22 -8.54 -2.51 -4.41
CA PHE A 22 -8.12 -2.01 -3.11
C PHE A 22 -7.80 -0.50 -3.19
N LEU A 23 -8.31 0.26 -2.22
CA LEU A 23 -8.12 1.71 -2.14
C LEU A 23 -6.86 2.13 -1.35
N GLY A 24 -5.90 1.24 -1.13
CA GLY A 24 -4.72 1.50 -0.31
C GLY A 24 -5.01 1.53 1.20
N ASP A 25 -4.10 2.10 1.98
CA ASP A 25 -4.05 2.10 3.44
C ASP A 25 -4.03 0.67 4.03
N PHE A 26 -3.12 -0.15 3.52
CA PHE A 26 -2.84 -1.52 3.98
C PHE A 26 -2.09 -1.55 5.32
N VAL A 27 -1.30 -0.51 5.61
CA VAL A 27 -0.45 -0.41 6.81
C VAL A 27 -0.87 0.75 7.72
N ASP A 28 -0.22 0.85 8.89
CA ASP A 28 -0.45 1.82 9.96
C ASP A 28 -1.87 1.79 10.56
N ARG A 29 -2.64 0.71 10.29
CA ARG A 29 -3.97 0.47 10.86
C ARG A 29 -4.15 -0.99 11.28
N GLY A 30 -4.60 -1.18 12.51
CA GLY A 30 -4.94 -2.51 13.04
C GLY A 30 -3.72 -3.44 13.22
N PRO A 31 -3.97 -4.68 13.67
CA PRO A 31 -2.91 -5.62 14.05
C PRO A 31 -2.39 -6.51 12.91
N GLU A 32 -3.16 -6.75 11.84
CA GLU A 32 -2.84 -7.76 10.81
C GLU A 32 -2.31 -7.14 9.51
N GLN A 33 -1.33 -6.25 9.63
CA GLN A 33 -0.88 -5.42 8.50
C GLN A 33 -0.06 -6.22 7.50
N VAL A 34 0.83 -7.10 7.97
CA VAL A 34 1.61 -7.99 7.08
C VAL A 34 0.68 -8.92 6.30
N GLU A 35 -0.32 -9.49 6.95
CA GLU A 35 -1.30 -10.37 6.29
C GLU A 35 -2.19 -9.59 5.30
N THR A 36 -2.56 -8.36 5.64
CA THR A 36 -3.29 -7.45 4.73
C THR A 36 -2.49 -7.17 3.46
N VAL A 37 -1.21 -6.81 3.60
CA VAL A 37 -0.30 -6.59 2.46
C VAL A 37 -0.13 -7.87 1.65
N ARG A 38 0.05 -9.03 2.32
CA ARG A 38 0.17 -10.33 1.65
C ARG A 38 -1.03 -10.62 0.77
N ILE A 39 -2.25 -10.49 1.31
CA ILE A 39 -3.49 -10.75 0.56
C ILE A 39 -3.64 -9.80 -0.62
N ALA A 40 -3.49 -8.49 -0.40
CA ALA A 40 -3.65 -7.51 -1.46
C ALA A 40 -2.63 -7.72 -2.59
N ARG A 41 -1.36 -7.94 -2.21
CA ARG A 41 -0.26 -8.16 -3.15
C ARG A 41 -0.43 -9.43 -3.96
N THR A 42 -0.71 -10.58 -3.32
CA THR A 42 -0.84 -11.84 -4.07
C THR A 42 -2.02 -11.81 -5.04
N MET A 43 -3.11 -11.13 -4.67
CA MET A 43 -4.25 -10.93 -5.59
C MET A 43 -3.88 -10.02 -6.77
N VAL A 44 -3.17 -8.92 -6.53
CA VAL A 44 -2.74 -8.00 -7.60
C VAL A 44 -1.74 -8.66 -8.55
N GLU A 45 -0.71 -9.34 -8.02
CA GLU A 45 0.30 -10.03 -8.83
C GLU A 45 -0.29 -11.19 -9.65
N ALA A 46 -1.35 -11.83 -9.17
CA ALA A 46 -2.08 -12.87 -9.89
C ALA A 46 -3.17 -12.34 -10.85
N GLY A 47 -3.32 -11.01 -10.99
CA GLY A 47 -4.34 -10.39 -11.84
C GLY A 47 -5.79 -10.55 -11.32
N GLN A 48 -5.96 -10.92 -10.04
CA GLN A 48 -7.26 -11.11 -9.38
C GLN A 48 -7.73 -9.85 -8.63
N ALA A 49 -6.90 -8.82 -8.55
CA ALA A 49 -7.25 -7.52 -7.99
C ALA A 49 -6.48 -6.38 -8.66
N LEU A 50 -6.95 -5.15 -8.47
CA LEU A 50 -6.19 -3.93 -8.68
C LEU A 50 -5.98 -3.23 -7.34
N ALA A 51 -5.01 -2.34 -7.25
CA ALA A 51 -4.78 -1.53 -6.07
C ALA A 51 -4.28 -0.14 -6.47
N VAL A 52 -4.58 0.85 -5.63
CA VAL A 52 -3.95 2.17 -5.67
C VAL A 52 -3.17 2.42 -4.38
N MET A 53 -2.17 3.29 -4.45
CA MET A 53 -1.39 3.71 -3.28
C MET A 53 -2.26 4.54 -2.33
N GLY A 54 -2.26 4.18 -1.06
CA GLY A 54 -2.88 4.97 0.01
C GLY A 54 -1.90 5.97 0.64
N TYR A 55 -2.42 6.78 1.56
CA TYR A 55 -1.60 7.73 2.32
C TYR A 55 -0.58 7.01 3.22
N HIS A 56 -0.97 5.87 3.79
CA HIS A 56 -0.08 5.10 4.66
C HIS A 56 1.05 4.41 3.88
N GLU A 57 0.81 3.91 2.67
CA GLU A 57 1.88 3.36 1.80
C GLU A 57 2.86 4.45 1.37
N PHE A 58 2.35 5.62 0.94
CA PHE A 58 3.19 6.78 0.62
C PHE A 58 4.10 7.17 1.79
N ASN A 59 3.52 7.22 2.99
CA ASN A 59 4.24 7.52 4.22
C ASN A 59 5.28 6.47 4.61
N ALA A 60 5.00 5.19 4.36
CA ALA A 60 5.94 4.10 4.61
C ALA A 60 7.14 4.16 3.64
N VAL A 61 6.88 4.43 2.36
CA VAL A 61 7.94 4.70 1.36
C VAL A 61 8.78 5.88 1.81
N ALA A 62 8.16 7.03 2.12
CA ALA A 62 8.86 8.22 2.57
C ALA A 62 9.63 8.02 3.88
N TRP A 63 9.16 7.13 4.77
CA TRP A 63 9.88 6.75 5.99
C TRP A 63 11.19 6.02 5.70
N ALA A 64 11.21 5.17 4.67
CA ALA A 64 12.36 4.38 4.26
C ALA A 64 13.30 5.09 3.25
N THR A 65 12.82 6.14 2.58
CA THR A 65 13.59 6.88 1.57
C THR A 65 14.37 8.05 2.19
N LYS A 66 15.69 8.05 1.98
CA LYS A 66 16.57 9.17 2.38
C LYS A 66 16.25 10.43 1.56
N ASP A 67 16.32 11.58 2.22
CA ASP A 67 16.14 12.86 1.56
C ASP A 67 17.44 13.23 0.79
N PRO A 68 17.39 13.40 -0.55
CA PRO A 68 18.58 13.77 -1.33
C PRO A 68 19.06 15.21 -1.04
N GLU A 69 18.17 16.10 -0.60
CA GLU A 69 18.46 17.51 -0.33
C GLU A 69 18.87 17.76 1.12
N ALA A 70 18.60 16.81 2.02
CA ALA A 70 18.93 16.89 3.45
C ALA A 70 19.73 15.67 3.91
N SER A 71 21.06 15.78 3.89
CA SER A 71 21.97 14.69 4.28
C SER A 71 21.64 14.12 5.66
N GLY A 72 21.46 12.79 5.72
CA GLY A 72 21.16 12.06 6.95
C GLY A 72 19.68 12.12 7.38
N GLN A 73 18.81 12.79 6.61
CA GLN A 73 17.37 12.83 6.84
C GLN A 73 16.63 11.86 5.91
N TYR A 74 15.35 11.67 6.19
CA TYR A 74 14.40 10.87 5.41
C TYR A 74 13.24 11.75 4.94
N LEU A 75 12.63 11.42 3.80
CA LEU A 75 11.52 12.17 3.22
C LEU A 75 10.33 12.30 4.20
N ARG A 76 10.13 11.30 5.05
CA ARG A 76 9.28 11.41 6.25
C ARG A 76 10.16 11.42 7.50
N SER A 77 10.09 12.52 8.26
CA SER A 77 10.87 12.66 9.49
C SER A 77 10.56 11.55 10.51
N HIS A 78 11.59 11.01 11.15
CA HIS A 78 11.46 10.00 12.21
C HIS A 78 11.10 10.62 13.57
N SER A 79 10.22 11.62 13.58
CA SER A 79 9.75 12.26 14.81
C SER A 79 9.01 11.26 15.72
N PRO A 80 8.95 11.49 17.05
CA PRO A 80 8.21 10.61 17.96
C PRO A 80 6.73 10.41 17.56
N LYS A 81 6.10 11.43 16.97
CA LYS A 81 4.72 11.33 16.47
C LYS A 81 4.63 10.33 15.30
N ASN A 82 5.48 10.50 14.29
CA ASN A 82 5.46 9.63 13.10
C ASN A 82 5.85 8.20 13.46
N ARG A 83 6.86 8.03 14.33
CA ARG A 83 7.26 6.72 14.83
C ARG A 83 6.11 6.03 15.54
N ARG A 84 5.39 6.71 16.46
CA ARG A 84 4.23 6.12 17.15
C ARG A 84 3.13 5.66 16.19
N GLN A 85 2.88 6.41 15.12
CA GLN A 85 1.89 6.02 14.10
C GLN A 85 2.35 4.80 13.29
N HIS A 86 3.65 4.68 13.05
CA HIS A 86 4.24 3.62 12.23
C HIS A 86 4.71 2.39 13.03
N GLN A 87 4.75 2.48 14.35
CA GLN A 87 5.43 1.48 15.20
C GLN A 87 4.82 0.10 15.05
N ALA A 88 3.49 -0.02 15.04
CA ALA A 88 2.82 -1.32 14.93
C ALA A 88 3.13 -2.04 13.60
N TYR A 89 3.38 -1.28 12.53
CA TYR A 89 3.86 -1.82 11.27
C TYR A 89 5.31 -2.30 11.40
N LEU A 90 6.20 -1.41 11.88
CA LEU A 90 7.62 -1.68 12.05
C LEU A 90 7.89 -2.86 12.99
N ASP A 91 7.07 -3.07 14.02
CA ASP A 91 7.19 -4.21 14.93
C ASP A 91 6.91 -5.55 14.22
N GLN A 92 6.05 -5.55 13.20
CA GLN A 92 5.72 -6.76 12.43
C GLN A 92 6.76 -7.06 11.35
N VAL A 93 7.18 -6.03 10.60
CA VAL A 93 8.13 -6.23 9.50
C VAL A 93 9.58 -6.19 9.96
N ILE A 94 9.87 -5.61 11.12
CA ILE A 94 11.21 -5.24 11.61
C ILE A 94 11.88 -4.22 10.69
N GLU A 95 12.11 -3.01 11.20
CA GLU A 95 12.72 -1.90 10.45
C GLU A 95 14.07 -2.33 9.82
N GLY A 96 14.16 -2.22 8.49
CA GLY A 96 15.36 -2.56 7.72
C GLY A 96 15.53 -4.05 7.39
N SER A 97 14.57 -4.90 7.74
CA SER A 97 14.59 -6.32 7.34
C SER A 97 14.36 -6.50 5.84
N ALA A 98 14.57 -7.73 5.36
CA ALA A 98 14.22 -8.10 3.97
C ALA A 98 12.72 -7.89 3.69
N LEU A 99 11.83 -8.29 4.61
CA LEU A 99 10.39 -8.11 4.46
C LEU A 99 10.00 -6.63 4.41
N HIS A 100 10.63 -5.80 5.25
CA HIS A 100 10.41 -4.36 5.21
C HIS A 100 10.77 -3.78 3.84
N HIS A 101 11.96 -4.08 3.32
CA HIS A 101 12.37 -3.62 1.99
C HIS A 101 11.48 -4.16 0.87
N GLU A 102 11.01 -5.40 0.98
CA GLU A 102 10.10 -6.02 0.03
C GLU A 102 8.74 -5.30 -0.03
N HIS A 103 8.16 -4.97 1.13
CA HIS A 103 6.94 -4.17 1.22
C HIS A 103 7.14 -2.78 0.61
N ILE A 104 8.22 -2.08 0.97
CA ILE A 104 8.51 -0.74 0.42
C ILE A 104 8.71 -0.80 -1.10
N ALA A 105 9.37 -1.84 -1.62
CA ALA A 105 9.53 -2.04 -3.05
C ALA A 105 8.18 -2.25 -3.75
N TRP A 106 7.29 -3.05 -3.17
CA TRP A 106 5.95 -3.26 -3.72
C TRP A 106 5.08 -2.00 -3.63
N PHE A 107 5.10 -1.26 -2.52
CA PHE A 107 4.35 -0.01 -2.40
C PHE A 107 4.76 0.99 -3.50
N ASN A 108 6.04 1.07 -3.84
CA ASN A 108 6.55 1.92 -4.93
C ASN A 108 6.06 1.53 -6.33
N THR A 109 5.45 0.35 -6.52
CA THR A 109 4.86 -0.03 -7.81
C THR A 109 3.37 0.31 -7.90
N LEU A 110 2.73 0.68 -6.79
CA LEU A 110 1.30 0.98 -6.77
C LEU A 110 1.02 2.31 -7.49
N PRO A 111 0.03 2.35 -8.41
CA PRO A 111 -0.37 3.59 -9.04
C PRO A 111 -1.07 4.52 -8.04
N LEU A 112 -0.92 5.83 -8.20
CA LEU A 112 -1.62 6.82 -7.37
C LEU A 112 -3.14 6.82 -7.63
N TYR A 113 -3.54 6.47 -8.86
CA TYR A 113 -4.94 6.34 -9.26
C TYR A 113 -5.09 5.34 -10.42
N LEU A 114 -6.32 4.88 -10.65
CA LEU A 114 -6.72 4.15 -11.85
C LEU A 114 -7.80 4.97 -12.57
N ASP A 115 -7.66 5.13 -13.89
CA ASP A 115 -8.70 5.68 -14.77
C ASP A 115 -9.12 4.57 -15.73
N LEU A 116 -10.13 3.81 -15.31
CA LEU A 116 -10.71 2.70 -16.05
C LEU A 116 -11.93 3.19 -16.83
N ASP A 117 -12.38 2.41 -17.81
CA ASP A 117 -13.58 2.74 -18.56
C ASP A 117 -14.80 2.84 -17.61
N GLY A 118 -15.37 4.05 -17.52
CA GLY A 118 -16.49 4.35 -16.64
C GLY A 118 -16.19 4.38 -15.13
N LEU A 119 -14.94 4.19 -14.68
CA LEU A 119 -14.60 4.14 -13.26
C LEU A 119 -13.23 4.76 -12.95
N ARG A 120 -13.21 5.73 -12.04
CA ARG A 120 -11.99 6.28 -11.46
C ARG A 120 -11.81 5.83 -10.03
N VAL A 121 -10.57 5.48 -9.71
CA VAL A 121 -10.20 4.96 -8.40
C VAL A 121 -9.02 5.75 -7.89
N ILE A 122 -9.18 6.37 -6.73
CA ILE A 122 -8.14 7.12 -6.03
C ILE A 122 -8.42 7.03 -4.53
N HIS A 123 -7.37 6.96 -3.71
CA HIS A 123 -7.51 6.81 -2.27
C HIS A 123 -8.30 7.98 -1.63
N ALA A 124 -7.96 9.22 -2.00
CA ALA A 124 -8.50 10.43 -1.37
C ALA A 124 -9.57 11.11 -2.24
N CYS A 125 -9.16 11.85 -3.26
CA CYS A 125 -10.09 12.60 -4.10
C CYS A 125 -9.58 12.78 -5.52
N TRP A 126 -10.50 12.80 -6.47
CA TRP A 126 -10.19 13.12 -7.86
C TRP A 126 -10.13 14.64 -8.05
N HIS A 127 -8.93 15.20 -8.02
CA HIS A 127 -8.71 16.64 -8.13
C HIS A 127 -7.84 16.97 -9.36
N PRO A 128 -8.44 17.34 -10.51
CA PRO A 128 -7.71 17.49 -11.76
C PRO A 128 -6.47 18.39 -11.72
N PRO A 129 -6.47 19.56 -11.05
CA PRO A 129 -5.26 20.38 -10.95
C PRO A 129 -4.09 19.67 -10.27
N SER A 130 -4.36 18.83 -9.26
CA SER A 130 -3.33 18.05 -8.58
C SER A 130 -2.82 16.89 -9.43
N LEU A 131 -3.66 16.34 -10.32
CA LEU A 131 -3.26 15.24 -11.19
C LEU A 131 -2.38 15.71 -12.36
N GLN A 132 -2.47 16.99 -12.76
CA GLN A 132 -1.68 17.56 -13.85
C GLN A 132 -0.19 17.78 -13.52
N ILE A 133 0.19 17.65 -12.24
CA ILE A 133 1.56 17.87 -11.76
C ILE A 133 2.27 16.58 -11.32
N LEU A 134 1.63 15.42 -11.51
CA LEU A 134 2.20 14.09 -11.31
C LEU A 134 2.99 13.65 -12.55
#